data_AF-A0A3D2IBW6-F1
#
_entry.id   AF-A0A3D2IBW6-F1
#
_cell.length_a   1.000
_cell.length_b   1.000
_cell.length_c   1.000
_cell.angle_alpha   90.00
_cell.angle_beta   90.00
_cell.angle_gamma   90.00
#
_symmetry.space_group_name_H-M   'P 1'
#
loop_
_entity.id
_entity.type
_entity.pdbx_description
1 polymer ?
#
loop_
_entity_poly.entity_id
_entity_poly.type
_entity_poly.pdbx_seq_one_letter_code
_entity_poly.pdbx_strand_id
1 'polypeptide(L)'
;RIKLLKPFLIDMQEELYENGDAVVLMEGAQGFWLDVDWGEYPYVTSSNCGVGAVINNGIDPRSIRDIWGVAKVYETYVGKKKFQPNNPVFNQIQAAGSEFGATTGRVRQCNWLDFGQLKRAIRMNGVNKLIFNKVDVLREVKSWGMKNPDVLFAEGEEGFIKFITENVPECIDEIFFSASPKTI
;
A
#
# COMPACT_ATOMS: atom_id res chain seq x y z
N ARG A 1 11.08 -11.85 -33.79
CA ARG A 1 10.03 -11.63 -32.76
C ARG A 1 9.69 -12.97 -32.12
N ILE A 2 9.63 -13.01 -30.79
CA ILE A 2 9.98 -14.17 -29.95
C ILE A 2 8.94 -15.31 -30.08
N LYS A 3 9.28 -16.42 -30.77
CA LYS A 3 8.41 -17.61 -30.93
C LYS A 3 7.94 -18.18 -29.58
N LEU A 4 8.72 -17.99 -28.52
CA LEU A 4 8.43 -18.44 -27.17
C LEU A 4 7.17 -17.81 -26.57
N LEU A 5 6.84 -16.56 -26.93
CA LEU A 5 5.70 -15.85 -26.34
C LEU A 5 4.38 -16.10 -27.06
N LYS A 6 4.43 -16.66 -28.29
CA LYS A 6 3.24 -16.86 -29.13
C LYS A 6 2.10 -17.62 -28.42
N PRO A 7 2.35 -18.66 -27.60
CA PRO A 7 1.28 -19.38 -26.89
C PRO A 7 0.58 -18.57 -25.79
N PHE A 8 1.14 -17.44 -25.36
CA PHE A 8 0.61 -16.62 -24.26
C PHE A 8 -0.06 -15.33 -24.75
N LEU A 9 -0.11 -15.11 -26.07
CA LEU A 9 -0.82 -13.98 -26.64
C LEU A 9 -2.32 -14.28 -26.58
N ILE A 10 -3.05 -13.39 -25.92
CA ILE A 10 -4.51 -13.42 -25.79
C ILE A 10 -5.08 -12.07 -26.26
N ASP A 11 -6.35 -12.07 -26.67
CA ASP A 11 -7.10 -10.84 -26.85
C ASP A 11 -7.81 -10.50 -25.54
N MET A 12 -7.36 -9.44 -24.88
CA MET A 12 -7.93 -9.02 -23.60
C MET A 12 -9.41 -8.64 -23.71
N GLN A 13 -9.88 -8.15 -24.86
CA GLN A 13 -11.28 -7.82 -25.03
C GLN A 13 -12.14 -9.08 -25.05
N GLU A 14 -11.71 -10.10 -25.80
CA GLU A 14 -12.43 -11.38 -25.89
C GLU A 14 -12.52 -12.05 -24.51
N GLU A 15 -11.40 -12.11 -23.79
CA GLU A 15 -11.32 -12.73 -22.45
C GLU A 15 -12.13 -11.99 -21.39
N LEU A 16 -12.19 -10.66 -21.45
CA LEU A 16 -12.90 -9.87 -20.44
C LEU A 16 -14.40 -9.71 -20.72
N TYR A 17 -14.81 -9.72 -21.99
CA TYR A 17 -16.15 -9.26 -22.39
C TYR A 17 -16.94 -10.20 -23.30
N GLU A 18 -16.31 -11.15 -23.98
CA GLU A 18 -16.97 -12.00 -24.98
C GLU A 18 -17.13 -13.46 -24.53
N ASN A 19 -16.26 -13.94 -23.63
CA ASN A 19 -16.27 -15.32 -23.11
C ASN A 19 -17.18 -15.54 -21.90
N GLY A 20 -18.17 -14.67 -21.69
CA GLY A 20 -19.13 -14.72 -20.57
C GLY A 20 -18.72 -13.86 -19.38
N ASP A 21 -19.35 -14.09 -18.23
CA ASP A 21 -19.09 -13.30 -17.02
C ASP A 21 -17.73 -13.62 -16.43
N ALA A 22 -16.86 -12.61 -16.34
CA ALA A 22 -15.54 -12.71 -15.70
C ALA A 22 -15.53 -12.03 -14.32
N VAL A 23 -14.90 -12.69 -13.35
CA VAL A 23 -14.54 -12.08 -12.06
C VAL A 23 -13.06 -11.79 -12.08
N VAL A 24 -12.71 -10.51 -12.11
CA VAL A 24 -11.33 -10.04 -12.31
C VAL A 24 -10.75 -9.51 -11.00
N LEU A 25 -9.53 -9.93 -10.69
CA LEU A 25 -8.70 -9.34 -9.64
C LEU A 25 -7.51 -8.63 -10.29
N MET A 26 -7.39 -7.33 -10.03
CA MET A 26 -6.29 -6.50 -10.55
C MET A 26 -5.29 -6.23 -9.43
N GLU A 27 -4.14 -6.90 -9.48
CA GLU A 27 -3.05 -6.66 -8.52
C GLU A 27 -2.16 -5.50 -8.98
N GLY A 28 -2.16 -4.40 -8.23
CA GLY A 28 -1.42 -3.19 -8.57
C GLY A 28 0.07 -3.28 -8.22
N ALA A 29 0.90 -2.61 -9.03
CA ALA A 29 2.28 -2.29 -8.71
C ALA A 29 2.63 -0.90 -9.29
N GLN A 30 3.41 -0.04 -8.63
CA GLN A 30 3.92 -0.09 -7.26
C GLN A 30 2.93 0.60 -6.28
N GLY A 31 3.43 1.23 -5.21
CA GLY A 31 2.61 2.00 -4.28
C GLY A 31 2.31 3.42 -4.78
N PHE A 32 1.26 4.04 -4.26
CA PHE A 32 0.76 5.35 -4.70
C PHE A 32 1.82 6.46 -4.74
N TRP A 33 2.73 6.52 -3.78
CA TRP A 33 3.79 7.54 -3.72
C TRP A 33 4.91 7.36 -4.75
N LEU A 34 4.88 6.26 -5.50
CA LEU A 34 5.74 6.01 -6.64
C LEU A 34 5.02 6.24 -7.96
N ASP A 35 3.76 6.67 -7.97
CA ASP A 35 3.03 7.01 -9.18
C ASP A 35 3.72 8.14 -9.96
N VAL A 36 3.79 8.02 -11.28
CA VAL A 36 4.48 8.98 -12.14
C VAL A 36 3.93 10.41 -12.05
N ASP A 37 2.62 10.56 -11.85
CA ASP A 37 1.95 11.87 -11.80
C ASP A 37 1.76 12.37 -10.37
N TRP A 38 1.53 11.46 -9.41
CA TRP A 38 1.11 11.80 -8.06
C TRP A 38 2.17 11.58 -6.98
N GLY A 39 3.21 10.84 -7.29
CA GLY A 39 4.31 10.54 -6.39
C GLY A 39 5.34 11.67 -6.27
N GLU A 40 6.44 11.38 -5.57
CA GLU A 40 7.54 12.34 -5.37
C GLU A 40 8.47 12.41 -6.59
N TYR A 41 8.02 12.96 -7.72
CA TYR A 41 8.84 13.11 -8.93
C TYR A 41 10.16 13.87 -8.61
N PRO A 42 11.33 13.43 -9.13
CA PRO A 42 11.56 12.35 -10.10
C PRO A 42 11.81 10.96 -9.49
N TYR A 43 11.54 10.75 -8.19
CA TYR A 43 11.78 9.48 -7.48
C TYR A 43 10.58 8.52 -7.56
N VAL A 44 10.03 8.39 -8.75
CA VAL A 44 8.78 7.65 -9.05
C VAL A 44 9.05 6.57 -10.10
N THR A 45 8.08 5.69 -10.31
CA THR A 45 8.07 4.78 -11.45
C THR A 45 7.68 5.53 -12.73
N SER A 46 7.73 4.84 -13.87
CA SER A 46 7.36 5.40 -15.18
C SER A 46 5.91 5.10 -15.58
N SER A 47 5.05 4.71 -14.64
CA SER A 47 3.65 4.36 -14.88
C SER A 47 2.74 4.82 -13.75
N ASN A 48 1.43 4.82 -14.00
CA ASN A 48 0.45 5.02 -12.95
C ASN A 48 0.34 3.78 -12.06
N CYS A 49 0.19 3.99 -10.76
CA CYS A 49 0.07 2.95 -9.73
C CYS A 49 -1.34 2.88 -9.13
N GLY A 50 -2.17 3.90 -9.37
CA GLY A 50 -3.52 4.00 -8.85
C GLY A 50 -4.60 3.30 -9.68
N VAL A 51 -5.87 3.48 -9.31
CA VAL A 51 -7.04 2.92 -10.01
C VAL A 51 -7.11 3.32 -11.49
N GLY A 52 -6.54 4.47 -11.87
CA GLY A 52 -6.43 4.88 -13.27
C GLY A 52 -5.69 3.85 -14.14
N ALA A 53 -4.71 3.13 -13.59
CA ALA A 53 -4.02 2.06 -14.31
C ALA A 53 -4.95 0.89 -14.64
N VAL A 54 -5.94 0.59 -13.79
CA VAL A 54 -6.92 -0.48 -14.03
C VAL A 54 -7.78 -0.15 -15.25
N ILE A 55 -8.26 1.10 -15.35
CA ILE A 55 -9.05 1.57 -16.49
C ILE A 55 -8.22 1.53 -17.78
N ASN A 56 -6.94 1.94 -17.71
CA ASN A 56 -6.01 1.87 -18.84
C ASN A 56 -5.73 0.43 -19.32
N ASN A 57 -6.02 -0.59 -18.51
CA ASN A 57 -5.93 -2.00 -18.87
C ASN A 57 -7.28 -2.56 -19.37
N GLY A 58 -8.19 -1.70 -19.81
CA GLY A 58 -9.40 -2.09 -20.51
C GLY A 58 -10.57 -2.49 -19.62
N ILE A 59 -10.54 -2.17 -18.32
CA ILE A 59 -11.64 -2.43 -17.38
C ILE A 59 -12.65 -1.26 -17.40
N ASP A 60 -13.94 -1.54 -17.58
CA ASP A 60 -15.01 -0.53 -17.47
C ASP A 60 -14.99 0.07 -16.05
N PRO A 61 -14.83 1.40 -15.88
CA PRO A 61 -14.83 2.02 -14.56
C PRO A 61 -16.10 1.74 -13.73
N ARG A 62 -17.24 1.48 -14.37
CA ARG A 62 -18.50 1.13 -13.68
C ARG A 62 -18.51 -0.29 -13.11
N SER A 63 -17.61 -1.15 -13.58
CA SER A 63 -17.48 -2.53 -13.10
C SER A 63 -16.57 -2.66 -11.88
N ILE A 64 -15.82 -1.60 -11.53
CA ILE A 64 -14.94 -1.58 -10.37
C ILE A 64 -15.80 -1.46 -9.10
N ARG A 65 -15.84 -2.53 -8.31
CA ARG A 65 -16.67 -2.64 -7.10
C ARG A 65 -15.87 -2.38 -5.83
N ASP A 66 -14.79 -3.15 -5.66
CA ASP A 66 -13.95 -3.12 -4.47
C ASP A 66 -12.56 -2.62 -4.84
N ILE A 67 -12.10 -1.61 -4.11
CA ILE A 67 -10.76 -1.04 -4.22
C ILE A 67 -10.08 -1.22 -2.86
N TRP A 68 -9.16 -2.17 -2.82
CA TRP A 68 -8.42 -2.53 -1.63
C TRP A 68 -7.14 -1.68 -1.50
N GLY A 69 -7.10 -0.82 -0.49
CA GLY A 69 -5.89 -0.12 -0.09
C GLY A 69 -5.07 -1.00 0.85
N VAL A 70 -3.79 -1.19 0.54
CA VAL A 70 -2.87 -1.96 1.40
C VAL A 70 -1.81 -1.01 1.93
N ALA A 71 -1.80 -0.83 3.25
CA ALA A 71 -0.83 -0.02 3.97
C ALA A 71 -0.11 -0.87 5.01
N LYS A 72 1.16 -0.54 5.29
CA LYS A 72 1.83 -1.01 6.52
C LYS A 72 1.46 -0.07 7.65
N VAL A 73 1.47 -0.56 8.89
CA VAL A 73 1.31 0.30 10.09
C VAL A 73 2.50 1.25 10.35
N TYR A 74 3.56 1.16 9.54
CA TYR A 74 4.69 2.07 9.49
C TYR A 74 5.15 2.23 8.03
N GLU A 75 5.89 3.27 7.69
CA GLU A 75 6.39 3.46 6.33
C GLU A 75 7.82 2.96 6.15
N THR A 76 8.12 2.55 4.92
CA THR A 76 9.47 2.13 4.52
C THR A 76 9.88 2.80 3.22
N TYR A 77 11.13 3.24 3.15
CA TYR A 77 11.68 3.88 1.96
C TYR A 77 13.02 3.26 1.57
N VAL A 78 13.21 3.09 0.26
CA VAL A 78 14.48 2.68 -0.36
C VAL A 78 14.92 3.79 -1.30
N GLY A 79 16.05 4.43 -0.99
CA GLY A 79 16.58 5.51 -1.80
C GLY A 79 17.55 6.38 -1.03
N LYS A 80 17.94 7.51 -1.63
CA LYS A 80 18.96 8.41 -1.07
C LYS A 80 18.40 9.51 -0.16
N LYS A 81 17.09 9.72 -0.15
CA LYS A 81 16.43 10.74 0.69
C LYS A 81 16.61 10.39 2.17
N LYS A 82 16.79 11.43 3.00
CA LYS A 82 16.70 11.31 4.45
C LYS A 82 15.23 11.10 4.83
N PHE A 83 14.87 9.85 5.11
CA PHE A 83 13.50 9.42 5.37
C PHE A 83 13.30 9.00 6.82
N GLN A 84 14.28 8.28 7.38
CA GLN A 84 14.23 7.79 8.75
C GLN A 84 14.62 8.90 9.75
N PRO A 85 13.77 9.19 10.75
CA PRO A 85 14.12 10.11 11.82
C PRO A 85 15.22 9.52 12.71
N ASN A 86 15.95 10.39 13.44
CA ASN A 86 17.00 9.96 14.34
C ASN A 86 16.43 9.45 15.68
N ASN A 87 15.80 8.27 15.65
CA ASN A 87 15.28 7.59 16.83
C ASN A 87 15.59 6.08 16.74
N PRO A 88 16.17 5.46 17.79
CA PRO A 88 16.50 4.04 17.81
C PRO A 88 15.32 3.10 17.49
N VAL A 89 14.07 3.51 17.76
CA VAL A 89 12.87 2.71 17.46
C VAL A 89 12.79 2.29 16.00
N PHE A 90 13.24 3.14 15.07
CA PHE A 90 13.16 2.83 13.64
C PHE A 90 14.14 1.74 13.20
N ASN A 91 15.26 1.59 13.91
CA ASN A 91 16.16 0.46 13.70
C ASN A 91 15.54 -0.84 14.24
N GLN A 92 14.78 -0.76 15.34
CA GLN A 92 14.05 -1.92 15.88
C GLN A 92 12.93 -2.35 14.93
N ILE A 93 12.14 -1.40 14.42
CA ILE A 93 11.08 -1.66 13.42
C ILE A 93 11.67 -2.30 12.16
N GLN A 94 12.79 -1.79 11.67
CA GLN A 94 13.47 -2.34 10.50
C GLN A 94 13.91 -3.80 10.72
N ALA A 95 14.47 -4.11 11.89
CA ALA A 95 14.93 -5.46 12.24
C ALA A 95 13.73 -6.43 12.39
N ALA A 96 12.74 -6.07 13.22
CA ALA A 96 11.54 -6.88 13.44
C ALA A 96 10.74 -7.10 12.15
N GLY A 97 10.61 -6.05 11.33
CA GLY A 97 9.91 -6.11 10.04
C GLY A 97 10.67 -6.84 8.93
N SER A 98 11.93 -7.23 9.15
CA SER A 98 12.85 -7.75 8.13
C SER A 98 12.87 -6.88 6.87
N GLU A 99 12.99 -5.57 7.07
CA GLU A 99 12.85 -4.58 5.99
C GLU A 99 14.13 -4.46 5.15
N PHE A 100 14.33 -5.47 4.30
CA PHE A 100 15.40 -5.56 3.31
C PHE A 100 14.81 -5.65 1.90
N GLY A 101 15.50 -5.05 0.92
CA GLY A 101 15.10 -5.15 -0.48
C GLY A 101 15.21 -6.59 -0.99
N ALA A 102 14.10 -7.15 -1.47
CA ALA A 102 14.00 -8.55 -1.90
C ALA A 102 15.04 -8.98 -2.94
N THR A 103 15.48 -8.05 -3.81
CA THR A 103 16.46 -8.32 -4.88
C THR A 103 17.86 -7.78 -4.60
N THR A 104 17.98 -6.70 -3.81
CA THR A 104 19.25 -5.99 -3.63
C THR A 104 19.88 -6.18 -2.25
N GLY A 105 19.13 -6.74 -1.29
CA GLY A 105 19.54 -6.81 0.12
C GLY A 105 19.67 -5.45 0.81
N ARG A 106 19.35 -4.34 0.12
CA ARG A 106 19.48 -2.99 0.70
C ARG A 106 18.49 -2.82 1.84
N VAL A 107 19.00 -2.36 2.95
CA VAL A 107 18.24 -1.99 4.13
C VAL A 107 17.27 -0.85 3.81
N ARG A 108 15.99 -0.99 4.20
CA ARG A 108 14.99 0.07 4.03
C ARG A 108 15.00 1.00 5.25
N GLN A 109 14.95 2.30 4.99
CA GLN A 109 14.70 3.29 6.04
C GLN A 109 13.26 3.14 6.54
N CYS A 110 13.03 3.26 7.85
CA CYS A 110 11.70 3.16 8.46
C CYS A 110 11.23 4.49 9.06
N ASN A 111 9.93 4.74 9.07
CA ASN A 111 9.29 5.89 9.70
C ASN A 111 7.87 5.52 10.17
N TRP A 112 7.24 6.36 10.97
CA TRP A 112 5.82 6.20 11.31
C TRP A 112 4.94 6.35 10.07
N LEU A 113 3.75 5.74 10.13
CA LEU A 113 2.72 5.92 9.11
C LEU A 113 2.36 7.40 8.98
N ASP A 114 2.38 7.95 7.76
CA ASP A 114 1.91 9.31 7.50
C ASP A 114 0.42 9.31 7.17
N PHE A 115 -0.41 9.69 8.14
CA PHE A 115 -1.86 9.59 8.01
C PHE A 115 -2.44 10.58 7.00
N GLY A 116 -1.85 11.77 6.89
CA GLY A 116 -2.24 12.76 5.89
C GLY A 116 -2.02 12.22 4.47
N GLN A 117 -0.88 11.58 4.25
CA GLN A 117 -0.56 10.91 2.99
C GLN A 117 -1.50 9.72 2.74
N LEU A 118 -1.73 8.86 3.72
CA LEU A 118 -2.66 7.74 3.60
C LEU A 118 -4.06 8.21 3.16
N LYS A 119 -4.62 9.24 3.82
CA LYS A 119 -5.93 9.79 3.48
C LYS A 119 -6.00 10.31 2.04
N ARG A 120 -4.91 10.92 1.55
CA ARG A 120 -4.82 11.37 0.16
C ARG A 120 -4.84 10.19 -0.81
N ALA A 121 -4.05 9.16 -0.54
CA ALA A 121 -4.01 7.95 -1.37
C ALA A 121 -5.38 7.25 -1.42
N ILE A 122 -6.07 7.14 -0.27
CA ILE A 122 -7.44 6.58 -0.18
C ILE A 122 -8.40 7.34 -1.08
N ARG A 123 -8.50 8.67 -0.91
CA ARG A 123 -9.45 9.50 -1.65
C ARG A 123 -9.19 9.51 -3.15
N MET A 124 -7.92 9.58 -3.56
CA MET A 124 -7.55 9.65 -4.97
C MET A 124 -7.78 8.34 -5.72
N ASN A 125 -7.77 7.21 -5.02
CA ASN A 125 -8.03 5.91 -5.63
C ASN A 125 -9.46 5.42 -5.42
N GLY A 126 -10.28 6.11 -4.62
CA GLY A 126 -11.61 5.61 -4.26
C GLY A 126 -11.54 4.31 -3.43
N VAL A 127 -10.51 4.14 -2.59
CA VAL A 127 -10.39 2.97 -1.73
C VAL A 127 -11.62 2.88 -0.83
N ASN A 128 -12.23 1.70 -0.80
CA ASN A 128 -13.36 1.38 0.08
C ASN A 128 -13.07 0.25 1.07
N LYS A 129 -12.01 -0.53 0.86
CA LYS A 129 -11.55 -1.56 1.80
C LYS A 129 -10.10 -1.32 2.14
N LEU A 130 -9.74 -1.25 3.42
CA LEU A 130 -8.40 -0.89 3.86
C LEU A 130 -7.78 -2.00 4.70
N ILE A 131 -6.58 -2.45 4.33
CA ILE A 131 -5.80 -3.41 5.10
C ILE A 131 -4.55 -2.72 5.62
N PHE A 132 -4.37 -2.76 6.93
CA PHE A 132 -3.11 -2.49 7.59
C PHE A 132 -2.39 -3.80 7.89
N ASN A 133 -1.20 -3.99 7.35
CA ASN A 133 -0.37 -5.16 7.65
C ASN A 133 0.82 -4.80 8.55
N LYS A 134 1.57 -5.83 8.97
CA LYS A 134 2.77 -5.73 9.82
C LYS A 134 2.47 -5.21 11.24
N VAL A 135 1.26 -5.47 11.74
CA VAL A 135 0.84 -5.07 13.11
C VAL A 135 1.72 -5.75 14.17
N ASP A 136 2.15 -6.99 13.90
CA ASP A 136 3.11 -7.77 14.70
C ASP A 136 4.43 -7.03 14.97
N VAL A 137 4.92 -6.26 14.00
CA VAL A 137 6.19 -5.51 14.14
C VAL A 137 6.07 -4.42 15.21
N LEU A 138 4.97 -3.66 15.20
CA LEU A 138 4.76 -2.61 16.21
C LEU A 138 4.45 -3.20 17.59
N ARG A 139 3.80 -4.37 17.64
CA ARG A 139 3.65 -5.15 18.88
C ARG A 139 5.00 -5.58 19.46
N GLU A 140 5.92 -6.06 18.62
CA GLU A 140 7.25 -6.50 19.04
C GLU A 140 8.07 -5.35 19.63
N VAL A 141 8.12 -4.19 18.95
CA VAL A 141 8.87 -3.02 19.41
C VAL A 141 8.15 -2.23 20.51
N LYS A 142 6.87 -2.53 20.78
CA LYS A 142 6.01 -1.90 21.80
C LYS A 142 5.92 -0.37 21.67
N SER A 143 5.97 0.13 20.44
CA SER A 143 5.93 1.56 20.16
C SER A 143 5.01 1.82 18.98
N TRP A 144 4.05 2.71 19.20
CA TRP A 144 2.98 3.02 18.26
C TRP A 144 2.99 4.51 18.01
N GLY A 145 3.19 4.90 16.75
CA GLY A 145 3.32 6.29 16.37
C GLY A 145 2.77 6.56 14.98
N MET A 146 2.47 7.82 14.74
CA MET A 146 1.92 8.32 13.49
C MET A 146 2.50 9.70 13.19
N LYS A 147 2.53 10.02 11.91
CA LYS A 147 2.88 11.33 11.37
C LYS A 147 1.64 11.97 10.75
N ASN A 148 1.55 13.29 10.84
CA ASN A 148 0.43 14.09 10.34
C ASN A 148 -0.96 13.60 10.83
N PRO A 149 -1.23 13.63 12.14
CA PRO A 149 -0.49 14.36 13.18
C PRO A 149 0.71 13.58 13.75
N ASP A 150 1.73 14.30 14.25
CA ASP A 150 2.85 13.70 14.95
C ASP A 150 2.42 13.28 16.36
N VAL A 151 2.13 11.99 16.55
CA VAL A 151 1.62 11.45 17.80
C VAL A 151 2.27 10.11 18.13
N LEU A 152 2.53 9.89 19.43
CA LEU A 152 2.85 8.59 19.99
C LEU A 152 1.68 8.15 20.88
N PHE A 153 1.18 6.94 20.67
CA PHE A 153 0.00 6.42 21.36
C PHE A 153 0.42 5.75 22.67
N ALA A 154 0.11 6.39 23.81
CA ALA A 154 0.43 5.86 25.13
C ALA A 154 -0.38 4.59 25.45
N GLU A 155 -1.58 4.50 24.89
CA GLU A 155 -2.48 3.35 24.91
C GLU A 155 -2.02 2.20 23.99
N GLY A 156 -0.91 2.41 23.26
CA GLY A 156 -0.33 1.42 22.37
C GLY A 156 -1.22 1.10 21.17
N GLU A 157 -1.40 -0.19 20.89
CA GLU A 157 -2.15 -0.67 19.73
C GLU A 157 -3.60 -0.22 19.74
N GLU A 158 -4.26 -0.27 20.91
CA GLU A 158 -5.68 0.08 21.03
C GLU A 158 -5.90 1.55 20.64
N GLY A 159 -5.04 2.45 21.15
CA GLY A 159 -5.09 3.87 20.80
C GLY A 159 -4.82 4.13 19.30
N PHE A 160 -3.86 3.41 18.72
CA PHE A 160 -3.53 3.53 17.30
C PHE A 160 -4.69 3.06 16.40
N ILE A 161 -5.25 1.88 16.67
CA ILE A 161 -6.38 1.33 15.93
C ILE A 161 -7.60 2.24 16.07
N LYS A 162 -7.91 2.67 17.30
CA LYS A 162 -9.03 3.58 17.56
C LYS A 162 -8.91 4.87 16.75
N PHE A 163 -7.72 5.50 16.77
CA PHE A 163 -7.48 6.71 16.01
C PHE A 163 -7.74 6.50 14.52
N ILE A 164 -7.20 5.42 13.94
CA ILE A 164 -7.38 5.13 12.51
C ILE A 164 -8.87 4.96 12.21
N THR A 165 -9.56 4.09 12.94
CA THR A 165 -10.97 3.77 12.69
C THR A 165 -11.87 5.01 12.81
N GLU A 166 -11.56 5.94 13.72
CA GLU A 166 -12.34 7.18 13.89
C GLU A 166 -12.00 8.27 12.86
N ASN A 167 -10.85 8.20 12.19
CA ASN A 167 -10.34 9.31 11.37
C ASN A 167 -10.07 8.98 9.89
N VAL A 168 -10.27 7.73 9.46
CA VAL A 168 -10.22 7.38 8.03
C VAL A 168 -11.34 8.07 7.25
N PRO A 169 -11.16 8.30 5.94
CA PRO A 169 -12.22 8.88 5.11
C PRO A 169 -13.49 8.02 5.12
N GLU A 170 -14.67 8.66 5.07
CA GLU A 170 -15.98 8.00 5.10
C GLU A 170 -16.24 7.04 3.93
N CYS A 171 -15.41 7.07 2.88
CA CYS A 171 -15.51 6.14 1.76
C CYS A 171 -15.03 4.71 2.11
N ILE A 172 -14.48 4.50 3.30
CA ILE A 172 -14.02 3.19 3.77
C ILE A 172 -15.18 2.43 4.42
N ASP A 173 -15.56 1.32 3.81
CA ASP A 173 -16.59 0.40 4.30
C ASP A 173 -16.02 -0.60 5.33
N GLU A 174 -14.79 -1.08 5.08
CA GLU A 174 -14.16 -2.14 5.89
C GLU A 174 -12.68 -1.85 6.16
N ILE A 175 -12.23 -2.08 7.40
CA ILE A 175 -10.84 -1.92 7.83
C ILE A 175 -10.36 -3.22 8.48
N PHE A 176 -9.18 -3.68 8.07
CA PHE A 176 -8.55 -4.89 8.60
C PHE A 176 -7.15 -4.60 9.14
N PHE A 177 -6.75 -5.34 10.18
CA PHE A 177 -5.45 -5.24 10.82
C PHE A 177 -4.79 -6.63 10.88
N SER A 178 -3.80 -6.84 10.02
CA SER A 178 -3.13 -8.12 9.84
C SER A 178 -1.75 -8.16 10.50
N ALA A 179 -1.58 -9.15 11.39
CA ALA A 179 -0.32 -9.49 12.04
C ALA A 179 0.45 -10.61 11.30
N SER A 180 -0.10 -11.18 10.23
CA SER A 180 0.61 -12.17 9.42
C SER A 180 0.03 -12.26 8.00
N PRO A 181 0.81 -12.66 6.99
CA PRO A 181 0.31 -12.84 5.62
C PRO A 181 -0.84 -13.88 5.49
N LYS A 182 -1.06 -14.70 6.51
CA LYS A 182 -2.05 -15.79 6.51
C LYS A 182 -3.33 -15.45 7.26
N THR A 183 -3.38 -14.30 7.94
CA THR A 183 -4.47 -13.94 8.85
C THR A 183 -4.85 -12.48 8.61
N ILE A 184 -6.09 -12.28 8.23
CA ILE A 184 -6.77 -10.99 8.22
C ILE A 184 -7.79 -11.03 9.35
#